data_AF-A0A9E6K239-F1
#
_entry.id   AF-A0A9E6K239-F1
#
_cell.length_a   1.000
_cell.length_b   1.000
_cell.length_c   1.000
_cell.angle_alpha   90.00
_cell.angle_beta   90.00
_cell.angle_gamma   90.00
#
_symmetry.space_group_name_H-M   'P 1'
#
loop_
_entity.id
_entity.type
_entity.pdbx_description
1 polymer ?
#
loop_
_entity_poly.entity_id
_entity_poly.type
_entity_poly.pdbx_seq_one_letter_code
_entity_poly.pdbx_strand_id
1 'polypeptide(L)'
;MLQVILDVETKKTFDEVGGFFPEKLGISFVGVCVREGFTGKGEMQSYFEKDLPNLFPLLEKADVVIGFNIDNFDMPTFTNYYNADISKIPTLDVMNRIKDSVGHRIGLDAVAQETLGIGKTGDGLDAIKYFNNKEWEKLEKYCLQDVAVTRDVYDYGLQKGHVKFKNKWNRLIEAQVDFSFTPQKDAGVQMSLL
;
A
#
# COMPACT_ATOMS: atom_id res chain seq x y z
N MET A 1 -8.68 5.97 15.32
CA MET A 1 -8.91 5.26 14.05
C MET A 1 -7.59 4.64 13.72
N LEU A 2 -7.52 3.33 13.76
CA LEU A 2 -6.31 2.58 13.52
C LEU A 2 -6.09 2.48 12.01
N GLN A 3 -5.12 3.23 11.50
CA GLN A 3 -4.68 3.15 10.11
C GLN A 3 -3.44 2.29 10.03
N VAL A 4 -3.43 1.40 9.04
CA VAL A 4 -2.25 0.63 8.64
C VAL A 4 -1.92 1.00 7.21
N ILE A 5 -0.79 1.68 6.98
CA ILE A 5 -0.30 1.95 5.63
C ILE A 5 0.71 0.86 5.30
N LEU A 6 0.59 0.20 4.16
CA LEU A 6 1.52 -0.87 3.80
C LEU A 6 1.93 -0.84 2.33
N ASP A 7 3.02 -1.54 2.07
CA ASP A 7 3.54 -1.88 0.76
C ASP A 7 4.15 -3.28 0.83
N VAL A 8 4.01 -4.05 -0.25
CA VAL A 8 4.47 -5.45 -0.34
C VAL A 8 5.51 -5.61 -1.44
N GLU A 9 6.62 -6.21 -1.06
CA GLU A 9 7.63 -6.68 -2.00
C GLU A 9 7.50 -8.17 -2.26
N THR A 10 7.82 -8.57 -3.48
CA THR A 10 7.67 -9.95 -3.93
C THR A 10 9.00 -10.63 -4.22
N LYS A 11 8.95 -11.96 -4.35
CA LYS A 11 10.12 -12.80 -4.69
C LYS A 11 10.30 -12.96 -6.18
N LYS A 12 9.22 -12.84 -6.94
CA LYS A 12 9.16 -13.10 -8.38
C LYS A 12 8.52 -11.92 -9.11
N THR A 13 8.86 -11.80 -10.37
CA THR A 13 8.21 -10.92 -11.35
C THR A 13 6.94 -11.58 -11.92
N PHE A 14 6.09 -10.76 -12.56
CA PHE A 14 4.92 -11.27 -13.30
C PHE A 14 5.29 -12.18 -14.47
N ASP A 15 6.43 -11.93 -15.12
CA ASP A 15 6.93 -12.76 -16.22
C ASP A 15 7.27 -14.18 -15.74
N GLU A 16 7.86 -14.31 -14.55
CA GLU A 16 8.20 -15.61 -13.94
C GLU A 16 6.97 -16.45 -13.55
N VAL A 17 5.82 -15.81 -13.31
CA VAL A 17 4.56 -16.50 -12.96
C VAL A 17 3.58 -16.60 -14.13
N GLY A 18 3.99 -16.16 -15.33
CA GLY A 18 3.25 -16.31 -16.57
C GLY A 18 2.09 -15.32 -16.78
N GLY A 19 2.15 -14.15 -16.15
CA GLY A 19 1.15 -13.09 -16.31
C GLY A 19 0.78 -12.38 -15.02
N PHE A 20 -0.29 -11.59 -15.05
CA PHE A 20 -0.75 -10.82 -13.89
C PHE A 20 -1.46 -11.71 -12.86
N PHE A 21 -0.68 -12.34 -11.98
CA PHE A 21 -1.12 -13.22 -10.89
C PHE A 21 -0.41 -12.85 -9.59
N PRO A 22 -0.81 -11.76 -8.91
CA PRO A 22 -0.10 -11.27 -7.72
C PRO A 22 0.02 -12.33 -6.61
N GLU A 23 -0.98 -13.20 -6.47
CA GLU A 23 -0.99 -14.30 -5.51
C GLU A 23 0.15 -15.31 -5.74
N LYS A 24 0.68 -15.42 -6.96
CA LYS A 24 1.75 -16.38 -7.31
C LYS A 24 3.16 -15.84 -7.10
N LEU A 25 3.30 -14.54 -6.86
CA LEU A 25 4.61 -13.88 -6.81
C LEU A 25 5.40 -14.28 -5.56
N GLY A 26 4.71 -14.60 -4.47
CA GLY A 26 5.28 -14.86 -3.15
C GLY A 26 5.84 -13.58 -2.53
N ILE A 27 5.60 -13.40 -1.23
CA ILE A 27 5.99 -12.20 -0.49
C ILE A 27 7.44 -12.34 -0.02
N SER A 28 8.27 -11.33 -0.30
CA SER A 28 9.63 -11.24 0.23
C SER A 28 9.69 -10.39 1.49
N PHE A 29 8.98 -9.26 1.50
CA PHE A 29 8.97 -8.30 2.59
C PHE A 29 7.68 -7.47 2.59
N VAL A 30 7.24 -7.02 3.75
CA VAL A 30 6.13 -6.07 3.90
C VAL A 30 6.56 -4.96 4.84
N GLY A 31 6.53 -3.73 4.33
CA GLY A 31 6.70 -2.53 5.12
C GLY A 31 5.34 -2.06 5.63
N VAL A 32 5.29 -1.62 6.88
CA VAL A 32 4.05 -1.16 7.50
C VAL A 32 4.28 0.13 8.28
N CYS A 33 3.35 1.08 8.19
CA CYS A 33 3.22 2.20 9.11
C CYS A 33 1.91 2.08 9.87
N VAL A 34 1.99 1.95 11.19
CA VAL A 34 0.83 1.88 12.09
C VAL A 34 0.64 3.22 12.75
N ARG A 35 -0.58 3.76 12.73
CA ARG A 35 -0.90 4.97 13.49
C ARG A 35 -2.34 5.06 13.93
N GLU A 36 -2.53 5.76 15.04
CA GLU A 36 -3.84 6.20 15.51
C GLU A 36 -4.15 7.60 14.99
N GLY A 37 -5.36 7.79 14.46
CA GLY A 37 -5.86 9.09 13.98
C GLY A 37 -5.94 9.15 12.46
N PHE A 38 -5.86 10.36 11.91
CA PHE A 38 -6.05 10.61 10.47
C PHE A 38 -4.75 10.99 9.74
N THR A 39 -3.79 11.62 10.42
CA THR A 39 -2.53 12.12 9.86
C THR A 39 -1.41 12.02 10.89
N GLY A 40 -0.15 12.03 10.45
CA GLY A 40 1.03 12.02 11.34
C GLY A 40 1.98 10.86 11.05
N LYS A 41 3.15 10.86 11.69
CA LYS A 41 4.27 9.98 11.28
C LYS A 41 3.99 8.48 11.45
N GLY A 42 3.29 8.08 12.51
CA GLY A 42 3.11 6.66 12.84
C GLY A 42 4.40 5.94 13.24
N GLU A 43 4.26 4.64 13.50
CA GLU A 43 5.35 3.71 13.81
C GLU A 43 5.62 2.82 12.60
N MET A 44 6.87 2.74 12.16
CA MET A 44 7.28 1.85 11.07
C MET A 44 7.58 0.45 11.62
N GLN A 45 7.08 -0.57 10.92
CA GLN A 45 7.25 -1.98 11.25
C GLN A 45 7.64 -2.76 9.99
N SER A 46 8.45 -3.80 10.19
CA SER A 46 9.07 -4.59 9.14
C SER A 46 8.69 -6.05 9.30
N TYR A 47 8.20 -6.67 8.22
CA TYR A 47 7.80 -8.08 8.23
C TYR A 47 8.44 -8.81 7.06
N PHE A 48 9.30 -9.78 7.33
CA PHE A 48 9.65 -10.76 6.30
C PHE A 48 8.53 -11.79 6.18
N GLU A 49 8.58 -12.62 5.14
CA GLU A 49 7.58 -13.67 4.89
C GLU A 49 7.27 -14.53 6.12
N LYS A 50 8.30 -14.89 6.91
CA LYS A 50 8.14 -15.71 8.13
C LYS A 50 7.38 -14.98 9.25
N ASP A 51 7.33 -13.65 9.20
CA ASP A 51 6.75 -12.78 10.23
C ASP A 51 5.29 -12.42 9.90
N LEU A 52 4.79 -12.77 8.71
CA LEU A 52 3.40 -12.52 8.26
C LEU A 52 2.32 -13.00 9.25
N PRO A 53 2.47 -14.13 9.98
CA PRO A 53 1.51 -14.50 11.02
C PRO A 53 1.31 -13.43 12.11
N ASN A 54 2.31 -12.57 12.35
CA ASN A 54 2.23 -11.46 13.30
C ASN A 54 1.61 -10.20 12.67
N LEU A 55 1.63 -10.08 11.34
CA LEU A 55 1.02 -8.97 10.60
C LEU A 55 -0.51 -9.10 10.53
N PHE A 56 -1.04 -10.30 10.27
CA PHE A 56 -2.48 -10.46 10.05
C PHE A 56 -3.37 -9.98 11.20
N PRO A 57 -3.06 -10.24 12.49
CA PRO A 57 -3.84 -9.71 13.60
C PRO A 57 -3.85 -8.18 13.68
N LEU A 58 -2.85 -7.50 13.11
CA LEU A 58 -2.82 -6.05 13.00
C LEU A 58 -3.75 -5.58 11.87
N LEU A 59 -3.72 -6.25 10.69
CA LEU A 59 -4.61 -5.92 9.58
C LEU A 59 -6.08 -6.13 9.94
N GLU A 60 -6.41 -7.19 10.67
CA GLU A 60 -7.77 -7.48 11.16
C GLU A 60 -8.32 -6.42 12.13
N LYS A 61 -7.43 -5.77 12.88
CA LYS A 61 -7.80 -4.71 13.83
C LYS A 61 -7.88 -3.33 13.18
N ALA A 62 -7.25 -3.15 12.02
CA ALA A 62 -7.20 -1.88 11.35
C ALA A 62 -8.62 -1.42 11.00
N ASP A 63 -8.93 -0.14 11.30
CA ASP A 63 -10.15 0.46 10.77
C ASP A 63 -10.05 0.58 9.24
N VAL A 64 -8.83 0.79 8.72
CA VAL A 64 -8.52 0.82 7.28
C VAL A 64 -7.06 0.47 7.02
N VAL A 65 -6.84 -0.30 5.95
CA VAL A 65 -5.52 -0.55 5.37
C VAL A 65 -5.33 0.30 4.12
N ILE A 66 -4.30 1.12 4.08
CA ILE A 66 -4.03 2.10 3.03
C ILE A 66 -2.80 1.65 2.26
N GLY A 67 -2.84 1.76 0.93
CA GLY A 67 -1.67 1.47 0.10
C GLY A 67 -1.81 2.08 -1.29
N PHE A 68 -0.83 1.82 -2.14
CA PHE A 68 -0.82 2.34 -3.51
C PHE A 68 -0.99 1.19 -4.50
N ASN A 69 -2.14 1.11 -5.18
CA ASN A 69 -2.55 -0.08 -5.95
C ASN A 69 -2.83 -1.33 -5.09
N ILE A 70 -3.10 -1.12 -3.79
CA ILE A 70 -3.26 -2.16 -2.77
C ILE A 70 -4.34 -3.19 -3.11
N ASP A 71 -5.45 -2.76 -3.73
CA ASP A 71 -6.58 -3.64 -4.04
C ASP A 71 -6.24 -4.64 -5.16
N ASN A 72 -5.36 -4.24 -6.08
CA ASN A 72 -5.02 -5.05 -7.25
C ASN A 72 -3.66 -5.76 -7.12
N PHE A 73 -2.89 -5.49 -6.07
CA PHE A 73 -1.55 -6.02 -5.92
C PHE A 73 -1.30 -6.59 -4.52
N ASP A 74 -1.14 -5.72 -3.52
CA ASP A 74 -0.73 -6.12 -2.17
C ASP A 74 -1.73 -7.09 -1.52
N MET A 75 -3.02 -6.74 -1.47
CA MET A 75 -4.02 -7.62 -0.84
C MET A 75 -4.11 -8.99 -1.53
N PRO A 76 -4.17 -9.07 -2.87
CA PRO A 76 -4.08 -10.35 -3.57
C PRO A 76 -2.82 -11.18 -3.25
N THR A 77 -1.65 -10.56 -3.00
CA THR A 77 -0.42 -11.31 -2.67
C THR A 77 -0.54 -12.09 -1.36
N PHE A 78 -1.34 -11.62 -0.40
CA PHE A 78 -1.56 -12.29 0.89
C PHE A 78 -2.43 -13.55 0.81
N THR A 79 -3.13 -13.78 -0.32
CA THR A 79 -4.11 -14.88 -0.47
C THR A 79 -3.54 -16.26 -0.10
N ASN A 80 -2.27 -16.52 -0.42
CA ASN A 80 -1.62 -17.81 -0.13
C ASN A 80 -1.04 -17.90 1.29
N TYR A 81 -1.09 -16.82 2.05
CA TYR A 81 -0.53 -16.70 3.40
C TYR A 81 -1.58 -16.53 4.49
N TYR A 82 -2.77 -16.02 4.13
CA TYR A 82 -3.86 -15.74 5.04
C TYR A 82 -4.94 -16.82 4.99
N ASN A 83 -5.39 -17.30 6.16
CA ASN A 83 -6.31 -18.44 6.26
C ASN A 83 -7.80 -18.08 6.14
N ALA A 84 -8.12 -16.80 5.96
CA ALA A 84 -9.48 -16.31 5.78
C ALA A 84 -9.57 -15.46 4.51
N ASP A 85 -10.74 -14.86 4.28
CA ASP A 85 -10.98 -14.03 3.10
C ASP A 85 -10.31 -12.66 3.26
N ILE A 86 -9.15 -12.49 2.63
CA ILE A 86 -8.35 -11.25 2.67
C ILE A 86 -9.13 -10.04 2.13
N SER A 87 -10.11 -10.26 1.24
CA SER A 87 -10.91 -9.19 0.64
C SER A 87 -11.87 -8.50 1.63
N LYS A 88 -12.05 -9.09 2.82
CA LYS A 88 -12.86 -8.51 3.89
C LYS A 88 -12.14 -7.44 4.70
N ILE A 89 -10.82 -7.33 4.55
CA ILE A 89 -10.04 -6.30 5.23
C ILE A 89 -10.35 -4.95 4.56
N PRO A 90 -10.82 -3.93 5.30
CA PRO A 90 -11.18 -2.64 4.70
C PRO A 90 -9.97 -1.94 4.12
N THR A 91 -10.02 -1.57 2.84
CA THR A 91 -8.92 -0.89 2.15
C THR A 91 -9.25 0.53 1.69
N LEU A 92 -8.20 1.33 1.52
CA LEU A 92 -8.22 2.56 0.74
C LEU A 92 -7.02 2.55 -0.21
N ASP A 93 -7.30 2.38 -1.50
CA ASP A 93 -6.30 2.42 -2.55
C ASP A 93 -6.10 3.85 -3.08
N VAL A 94 -4.94 4.42 -2.78
CA VAL A 94 -4.56 5.78 -3.18
C VAL A 94 -4.54 5.93 -4.70
N MET A 95 -4.05 4.92 -5.43
CA MET A 95 -3.97 4.97 -6.89
C MET A 95 -5.36 4.93 -7.51
N ASN A 96 -6.28 4.11 -6.99
CA ASN A 96 -7.66 4.05 -7.49
C ASN A 96 -8.36 5.40 -7.31
N ARG A 97 -8.24 6.03 -6.14
CA ARG A 97 -8.83 7.35 -5.87
C ARG A 97 -8.28 8.44 -6.79
N ILE A 98 -6.99 8.41 -7.14
CA ILE A 98 -6.41 9.32 -8.15
C ILE A 98 -6.94 9.00 -9.54
N LYS A 99 -6.98 7.72 -9.91
CA LYS A 99 -7.49 7.25 -11.20
C LYS A 99 -8.95 7.67 -11.40
N ASP A 100 -9.78 7.64 -10.37
CA ASP A 100 -11.18 8.08 -10.46
C ASP A 100 -11.30 9.56 -10.83
N SER A 101 -10.33 10.39 -10.44
CA SER A 101 -10.25 11.80 -10.80
C SER A 101 -9.79 12.03 -12.25
N VAL A 102 -8.79 11.28 -12.72
CA VAL A 102 -8.10 11.58 -14.00
C VAL A 102 -8.32 10.55 -15.11
N GLY A 103 -9.05 9.48 -14.84
CA GLY A 103 -9.43 8.42 -15.78
C GLY A 103 -8.33 7.41 -16.14
N HIS A 104 -7.15 7.50 -15.53
CA HIS A 104 -6.05 6.55 -15.78
C HIS A 104 -5.12 6.44 -14.56
N ARG A 105 -4.35 5.34 -14.50
CA ARG A 105 -3.41 5.08 -13.41
C ARG A 105 -2.19 6.00 -13.50
N ILE A 106 -1.76 6.53 -12.36
CA ILE A 106 -0.53 7.32 -12.20
C ILE A 106 0.34 6.58 -11.18
N GLY A 107 1.64 6.47 -11.41
CA GLY A 107 2.56 5.81 -10.49
C GLY A 107 2.90 6.67 -9.27
N LEU A 108 3.25 6.02 -8.15
CA LEU A 108 3.55 6.68 -6.87
C LEU A 108 4.62 7.77 -7.02
N ASP A 109 5.74 7.43 -7.66
CA ASP A 109 6.84 8.38 -7.95
C ASP A 109 6.38 9.67 -8.62
N ALA A 110 5.54 9.55 -9.65
CA ALA A 110 5.08 10.70 -10.43
C ALA A 110 4.17 11.62 -9.60
N VAL A 111 3.40 11.03 -8.68
CA VAL A 111 2.57 11.79 -7.72
C VAL A 111 3.44 12.41 -6.64
N ALA A 112 4.33 11.63 -6.03
CA ALA A 112 5.21 12.05 -4.94
C ALA A 112 6.12 13.22 -5.35
N GLN A 113 6.67 13.16 -6.56
CA GLN A 113 7.56 14.19 -7.10
C GLN A 113 6.89 15.56 -7.13
N GLU A 114 5.68 15.66 -7.68
CA GLU A 114 5.03 16.96 -7.87
C GLU A 114 4.15 17.36 -6.68
N THR A 115 3.73 16.41 -5.85
CA THR A 115 2.92 16.67 -4.64
C THR A 115 3.78 17.03 -3.44
N LEU A 116 4.85 16.27 -3.22
CA LEU A 116 5.69 16.36 -2.02
C LEU A 116 7.07 16.98 -2.30
N GLY A 117 7.48 17.10 -3.56
CA GLY A 117 8.84 17.52 -3.92
C GLY A 117 9.90 16.44 -3.66
N ILE A 118 9.49 15.19 -3.45
CA ILE A 118 10.38 14.06 -3.16
C ILE A 118 10.63 13.30 -4.47
N GLY A 119 11.90 13.22 -4.88
CA GLY A 119 12.31 12.51 -6.10
C GLY A 119 12.61 11.03 -5.90
N LYS A 120 12.75 10.30 -7.02
CA LYS A 120 12.95 8.84 -7.10
C LYS A 120 13.96 8.29 -6.09
N THR A 121 13.56 7.24 -5.37
CA THR A 121 14.43 6.43 -4.51
C THR A 121 14.75 5.04 -5.05
N GLY A 122 14.18 4.62 -6.19
CA GLY A 122 14.53 3.38 -6.90
C GLY A 122 13.40 2.93 -7.85
N ASP A 123 13.54 1.78 -8.50
CA ASP A 123 12.50 1.09 -9.30
C ASP A 123 12.04 -0.17 -8.57
N GLY A 124 10.80 -0.65 -8.72
CA GLY A 124 10.32 -1.90 -8.11
C GLY A 124 11.12 -3.14 -8.54
N LEU A 125 11.78 -3.09 -9.71
CA LEU A 125 12.76 -4.12 -10.10
C LEU A 125 13.99 -4.16 -9.18
N ASP A 126 14.28 -3.11 -8.43
CA ASP A 126 15.37 -3.08 -7.48
C ASP A 126 15.06 -3.90 -6.23
N ALA A 127 13.80 -3.97 -5.78
CA ALA A 127 13.40 -4.80 -4.65
C ALA A 127 13.61 -6.31 -4.92
N ILE A 128 13.21 -6.79 -6.10
CA ILE A 128 13.46 -8.20 -6.51
C ILE A 128 14.96 -8.48 -6.61
N LYS A 129 15.77 -7.54 -7.11
CA LYS A 129 17.24 -7.68 -7.13
C LYS A 129 17.80 -7.75 -5.71
N TYR A 130 17.37 -6.87 -4.81
CA TYR A 130 17.81 -6.87 -3.42
C TYR A 130 17.45 -8.19 -2.73
N PHE A 131 16.24 -8.72 -2.96
CA PHE A 131 15.84 -10.04 -2.47
C PHE A 131 16.75 -11.16 -2.99
N ASN A 132 16.97 -11.23 -4.31
CA ASN A 132 17.78 -12.27 -4.93
C ASN A 132 19.25 -12.23 -4.49
N ASN A 133 19.79 -11.02 -4.27
CA ASN A 133 21.14 -10.79 -3.79
C ASN A 133 21.29 -10.89 -2.27
N LYS A 134 20.19 -11.13 -1.52
CA LYS A 134 20.15 -11.14 -0.05
C LYS A 134 20.57 -9.82 0.59
N GLU A 135 20.30 -8.71 -0.09
CA GLU A 135 20.57 -7.34 0.38
C GLU A 135 19.40 -6.84 1.24
N TRP A 136 19.17 -7.50 2.38
CA TRP A 136 17.98 -7.32 3.21
C TRP A 136 17.77 -5.89 3.71
N GLU A 137 18.84 -5.21 4.12
CA GLU A 137 18.76 -3.81 4.58
C GLU A 137 18.31 -2.86 3.46
N LYS A 138 18.70 -3.14 2.20
CA LYS A 138 18.26 -2.35 1.05
C LYS A 138 16.80 -2.61 0.72
N LEU A 139 16.39 -3.88 0.77
CA LEU A 139 14.99 -4.28 0.57
C LEU A 139 14.08 -3.63 1.61
N GLU A 140 14.43 -3.72 2.90
CA GLU A 140 13.69 -3.11 3.99
C GLU A 140 13.62 -1.58 3.82
N LYS A 141 14.76 -0.92 3.58
CA LYS A 141 14.79 0.53 3.39
C LYS A 141 13.96 0.98 2.19
N TYR A 142 14.00 0.22 1.10
CA TYR A 142 13.24 0.52 -0.12
C TYR A 142 11.73 0.46 0.17
N CYS A 143 11.24 -0.65 0.71
CA CYS A 143 9.81 -0.81 0.99
C CYS A 143 9.31 0.18 2.06
N LEU A 144 10.06 0.39 3.14
CA LEU A 144 9.68 1.39 4.17
C LEU A 144 9.67 2.82 3.63
N GLN A 145 10.48 3.12 2.61
CA GLN A 145 10.44 4.41 1.92
C GLN A 145 9.13 4.54 1.12
N ASP A 146 8.71 3.50 0.40
CA ASP A 146 7.45 3.51 -0.36
C ASP A 146 6.22 3.61 0.55
N VAL A 147 6.24 2.96 1.71
CA VAL A 147 5.24 3.16 2.78
C VAL A 147 5.22 4.60 3.26
N ALA A 148 6.38 5.21 3.51
CA ALA A 148 6.47 6.59 4.00
C ALA A 148 5.94 7.57 2.95
N VAL A 149 6.29 7.39 1.68
CA VAL A 149 5.83 8.20 0.56
C VAL A 149 4.32 8.04 0.37
N THR A 150 3.80 6.81 0.43
CA THR A 150 2.36 6.53 0.34
C THR A 150 1.59 7.21 1.46
N ARG A 151 2.08 7.11 2.71
CA ARG A 151 1.52 7.83 3.87
C ARG A 151 1.50 9.35 3.64
N ASP A 152 2.58 9.92 3.13
CA ASP A 152 2.71 11.36 2.97
C ASP A 152 1.86 11.90 1.81
N VAL A 153 1.73 11.14 0.72
CA VAL A 153 0.79 11.46 -0.38
C VAL A 153 -0.65 11.38 0.11
N TYR A 154 -0.99 10.34 0.87
CA TYR A 154 -2.30 10.21 1.50
C TYR A 154 -2.61 11.38 2.44
N ASP A 155 -1.69 11.73 3.34
CA ASP A 155 -1.86 12.86 4.28
C ASP A 155 -2.04 14.19 3.54
N TYR A 156 -1.26 14.42 2.48
CA TYR A 156 -1.40 15.61 1.65
C TYR A 156 -2.79 15.66 1.01
N GLY A 157 -3.20 14.58 0.34
CA GLY A 157 -4.49 14.53 -0.35
C GLY A 157 -5.66 14.68 0.61
N LEU A 158 -5.59 14.08 1.80
CA LEU A 158 -6.62 14.20 2.83
C LEU A 158 -6.74 15.64 3.35
N GLN A 159 -5.62 16.36 3.50
CA GLN A 159 -5.62 17.74 3.99
C GLN A 159 -5.94 18.78 2.91
N LYS A 160 -5.55 18.52 1.66
CA LYS A 160 -5.61 19.51 0.56
C LYS A 160 -6.71 19.23 -0.45
N GLY A 161 -7.31 18.04 -0.44
CA GLY A 161 -8.34 17.63 -1.40
C GLY A 161 -7.82 17.36 -2.81
N HIS A 162 -6.50 17.39 -3.02
CA HIS A 162 -5.88 17.15 -4.32
C HIS A 162 -4.47 16.60 -4.18
N VAL A 163 -3.96 16.00 -5.25
CA VAL A 163 -2.55 15.66 -5.46
C VAL A 163 -2.09 16.16 -6.83
N LYS A 164 -0.78 16.18 -7.07
CA LYS A 164 -0.19 16.71 -8.29
C LYS A 164 0.71 15.68 -8.98
N PHE A 165 0.74 15.72 -10.30
CA PHE A 165 1.67 14.93 -11.12
C PHE A 165 1.89 15.60 -12.49
N LYS A 166 2.92 15.17 -13.22
CA LYS A 166 3.09 15.57 -14.62
C LYS A 166 2.53 14.52 -15.56
N ASN A 167 1.70 14.94 -16.50
CA ASN A 167 1.20 14.03 -17.54
C ASN A 167 2.25 13.77 -18.64
N LYS A 168 1.89 12.93 -19.61
CA LYS A 168 2.75 12.57 -20.75
C LYS A 168 3.23 13.75 -21.63
N TRP A 169 2.65 14.93 -21.47
CA TRP A 169 3.04 16.16 -22.17
C TRP A 169 3.82 17.13 -21.24
N ASN A 170 4.33 16.64 -20.10
CA ASN A 170 5.06 17.41 -19.11
C ASN A 170 4.26 18.58 -18.51
N ARG A 171 2.93 18.51 -18.56
CA ARG A 171 2.05 19.49 -17.93
C ARG A 171 1.74 19.05 -16.51
N LEU A 172 1.88 19.98 -15.57
CA LEU A 172 1.44 19.79 -14.19
C LEU A 172 -0.08 19.68 -14.16
N ILE A 173 -0.57 18.57 -13.61
CA ILE A 173 -1.98 18.28 -13.40
C ILE A 173 -2.24 18.26 -11.90
N GLU A 174 -3.34 18.85 -11.50
CA GLU A 174 -3.89 18.75 -10.15
C GLU A 174 -5.10 17.81 -10.19
N ALA A 175 -4.97 16.63 -9.58
CA ALA A 175 -6.04 15.65 -9.46
C ALA A 175 -6.79 15.87 -8.15
N GLN A 176 -8.09 16.19 -8.23
CA GLN A 176 -8.95 16.29 -7.05
C GLN A 176 -9.18 14.90 -6.49
N VAL A 177 -8.94 14.70 -5.19
CA VAL A 177 -9.07 13.40 -4.54
C VAL A 177 -9.92 13.53 -3.28
N ASP A 178 -10.69 12.47 -3.01
CA ASP A 178 -11.30 12.25 -1.71
C ASP A 178 -10.67 11.00 -1.09
N PHE A 179 -9.86 11.22 -0.05
CA PHE A 179 -9.23 10.16 0.73
C PHE A 179 -9.94 9.92 2.08
N SER A 180 -11.16 10.45 2.24
CA SER A 180 -11.97 10.12 3.41
C SER A 180 -12.40 8.65 3.38
N PHE A 181 -12.53 8.11 4.59
CA PHE A 181 -12.97 6.75 4.83
C PHE A 181 -13.89 6.72 6.04
N THR A 182 -14.96 5.93 5.94
CA THR A 182 -15.84 5.64 7.06
C THR A 182 -15.75 4.14 7.33
N PRO A 183 -15.31 3.71 8.52
CA PRO A 183 -15.23 2.31 8.86
C PRO A 183 -16.60 1.65 8.74
N GLN A 184 -16.73 0.67 7.85
CA GLN A 184 -17.86 -0.25 7.88
C GLN A 184 -17.56 -1.27 8.98
N LYS A 185 -17.90 -0.92 10.23
CA LYS A 185 -17.98 -1.96 11.27
C LYS A 185 -19.11 -2.89 10.85
N ASP A 186 -18.79 -4.15 10.61
CA ASP A 186 -19.78 -5.18 10.33
C ASP A 186 -20.96 -5.06 11.29
N ALA A 187 -22.14 -4.89 10.70
CA ALA A 187 -23.40 -4.90 11.40
C ALA A 187 -23.62 -6.32 11.95
N GLY A 188 -23.33 -6.51 13.24
CA GLY A 188 -23.86 -7.61 14.05
C GLY A 188 -23.31 -9.00 13.73
N VAL A 189 -22.24 -9.40 14.41
CA VAL A 189 -22.13 -10.80 14.86
C VAL A 189 -23.12 -10.96 16.00
N GLN A 190 -24.34 -11.37 15.67
CA GLN A 190 -25.32 -11.83 16.64
C GLN A 190 -24.76 -13.11 17.29
N MET A 191 -24.11 -12.96 18.43
CA MET A 191 -23.75 -14.08 19.28
C MET A 191 -25.04 -14.74 19.78
N SER A 192 -25.45 -15.83 19.13
CA SER A 192 -26.41 -16.75 19.71
C SER A 192 -25.76 -17.40 20.94
N LEU A 193 -26.18 -16.97 22.12
CA LEU A 193 -25.88 -17.65 23.38
C LEU A 193 -26.57 -19.02 23.34
N LEU A 194 -25.77 -20.09 23.44
CA LEU A 194 -26.21 -21.41 23.92
C LEU A 194 -26.02 -21.45 25.44
#